data_AF-A0A819ESV9-F1
#
_entry.id   AF-A0A819ESV9-F1
#
_cell.length_a   1.000
_cell.length_b   1.000
_cell.length_c   1.000
_cell.angle_alpha   90.00
_cell.angle_beta   90.00
_cell.angle_gamma   90.00
#
_symmetry.space_group_name_H-M   'P 1'
#
loop_
_entity.id
_entity.type
_entity.pdbx_description
1 polymer ?
#
loop_
_entity_poly.entity_id
_entity_poly.type
_entity_poly.pdbx_seq_one_letter_code
_entity_poly.pdbx_strand_id
1 'polypeptide(L)'
;MDLLGLGSKGHIDFILDPQGQRKQIEVKLDDNNNKRSLQYTYYDGEDVGGSLIALPGELTENTSIDFHFPNVEKPYESYIGINVKLRYFLRLTIIRRFTNTIAERDICVQQLSQYPEINNKIENHEQRLLKQLNNECVRTSQEYPSHQEEFQQRSQQLSNN
;
A
#
# COMPACT_ATOMS: atom_id res chain seq x y z
N MET A 1 28.12 -7.29 32.23
CA MET A 1 29.50 -7.81 32.21
C MET A 1 29.55 -8.84 31.11
N ASP A 2 29.87 -8.40 29.88
CA ASP A 2 29.98 -9.28 28.71
C ASP A 2 31.44 -9.72 28.56
N LEU A 3 31.72 -10.97 28.95
CA LEU A 3 33.06 -11.56 29.13
C LEU A 3 33.64 -12.22 27.87
N LEU A 4 32.96 -12.16 26.73
CA LEU A 4 33.45 -12.71 25.46
C LEU A 4 33.17 -11.70 24.37
N GLY A 5 34.23 -11.11 23.81
CA GLY A 5 34.20 -10.08 22.77
C GLY A 5 33.69 -10.56 21.40
N LEU A 6 32.50 -11.17 21.36
CA LEU A 6 31.66 -11.13 20.16
C LEU A 6 31.01 -9.76 20.14
N GLY A 7 31.70 -8.81 19.50
CA GLY A 7 31.26 -7.43 19.41
C GLY A 7 29.79 -7.33 19.05
N SER A 8 29.07 -6.50 19.80
CA SER A 8 27.79 -5.96 19.36
C SER A 8 27.98 -5.49 17.93
N LYS A 9 27.33 -6.16 16.96
CA LYS A 9 27.22 -5.62 15.61
C LYS A 9 26.66 -4.22 15.78
N GLY A 10 27.44 -3.20 15.44
CA GLY A 10 27.09 -1.81 15.66
C GLY A 10 25.76 -1.50 15.01
N HIS A 11 24.98 -0.66 15.69
CA HIS A 11 23.66 -0.26 15.25
C HIS A 11 23.81 0.93 14.31
N ILE A 12 23.41 0.76 13.05
CA ILE A 12 23.32 1.84 12.06
C ILE A 12 21.85 2.20 11.91
N ASP A 13 21.53 3.48 12.12
CA ASP A 13 20.17 3.99 12.01
C ASP A 13 20.04 5.09 10.95
N PHE A 14 18.89 5.07 10.28
CA PHE A 14 18.47 6.10 9.34
C PHE A 14 17.43 7.01 10.00
N ILE A 15 17.75 8.30 10.11
CA ILE A 15 16.84 9.33 10.59
C ILE A 15 16.31 10.10 9.37
N LEU A 16 15.07 9.82 8.97
CA LEU A 16 14.47 10.36 7.74
C LEU A 16 13.53 11.54 7.98
N ASP A 17 13.06 11.72 9.20
CA ASP A 17 12.11 12.77 9.56
C ASP A 17 12.51 13.41 10.89
N PRO A 18 13.59 14.21 10.90
CA PRO A 18 14.06 14.87 12.11
C PRO A 18 13.04 15.87 12.68
N GLN A 19 12.05 16.31 11.90
CA GLN A 19 11.03 17.27 12.31
C GLN A 19 9.69 16.63 12.71
N GLY A 20 9.53 15.31 12.53
CA GLY A 20 8.31 14.57 12.89
C GLY A 20 7.07 14.96 12.08
N GLN A 21 7.24 15.56 10.90
CA GLN A 21 6.13 16.05 10.07
C GLN A 21 5.71 15.04 8.99
N ARG A 22 6.55 14.04 8.70
CA ARG A 22 6.32 13.10 7.60
C ARG A 22 5.35 12.01 8.04
N LYS A 23 4.31 11.83 7.24
CA LYS A 23 3.31 10.78 7.45
C LYS A 23 3.98 9.39 7.46
N GLN A 24 3.58 8.59 8.43
CA GLN A 24 3.91 7.17 8.49
C GLN A 24 2.67 6.34 8.17
N ILE A 25 2.87 5.23 7.48
CA ILE A 25 1.81 4.26 7.25
C ILE A 25 2.24 2.89 7.76
N GLU A 26 1.25 2.11 8.15
CA GLU A 26 1.42 0.77 8.64
C GLU A 26 1.47 -0.22 7.47
N VAL A 27 2.64 -0.80 7.21
CA VAL A 27 2.87 -1.74 6.13
C VAL A 27 2.96 -3.15 6.70
N LYS A 28 2.19 -4.09 6.14
CA LYS A 28 2.31 -5.52 6.48
C LYS A 28 3.61 -6.06 5.88
N LEU A 29 4.50 -6.58 6.73
CA LEU A 29 5.80 -7.05 6.28
C LEU A 29 5.73 -8.45 5.66
N ASP A 30 4.94 -9.35 6.26
CA ASP A 30 4.78 -10.75 5.85
C ASP A 30 3.35 -11.27 6.08
N ASP A 31 2.90 -12.18 5.23
CA ASP A 31 1.56 -12.79 5.29
C ASP A 31 1.35 -13.67 6.55
N ASN A 32 2.42 -14.28 7.06
CA ASN A 32 2.31 -15.33 8.10
C ASN A 32 2.37 -14.83 9.54
N ASN A 33 2.78 -13.59 9.81
CA ASN A 33 3.03 -13.16 11.20
C ASN A 33 2.30 -11.88 11.62
N ASN A 34 1.40 -11.36 10.77
CA ASN A 34 0.64 -10.12 11.02
C ASN A 34 1.53 -8.97 11.54
N LYS A 35 2.83 -9.01 11.21
CA LYS A 35 3.84 -8.10 11.70
C LYS A 35 3.76 -6.87 10.83
N ARG A 36 3.39 -5.77 11.45
CA ARG A 36 3.23 -4.49 10.78
C ARG A 36 4.38 -3.57 11.16
N SER A 37 4.83 -2.76 10.21
CA SER A 37 5.91 -1.80 10.39
C SER A 37 5.47 -0.43 9.95
N LEU A 38 5.71 0.57 10.80
CA LEU A 38 5.54 1.97 10.47
C LEU A 38 6.66 2.41 9.53
N GLN A 39 6.29 2.75 8.30
CA GLN A 39 7.20 3.25 7.27
C GLN A 39 6.85 4.68 6.90
N TYR A 40 7.87 5.50 6.68
CA TYR A 40 7.70 6.86 6.17
C TYR A 40 7.17 6.84 4.74
N THR A 41 6.18 7.70 4.48
CA THR A 41 5.52 7.82 3.17
C THR A 41 6.19 8.89 2.32
N TYR A 42 6.35 8.58 1.03
CA TYR A 42 6.90 9.46 0.00
C TYR A 42 5.99 9.47 -1.22
N TYR A 43 6.08 10.55 -1.99
CA TYR A 43 5.43 10.69 -3.29
C TYR A 43 6.46 10.80 -4.42
N ASP A 44 5.99 10.65 -5.65
CA ASP A 44 6.82 10.82 -6.83
C ASP A 44 7.38 12.25 -6.91
N GLY A 45 8.64 12.38 -7.29
CA GLY A 45 9.37 13.65 -7.33
C GLY A 45 9.77 14.23 -5.97
N GLU A 46 9.36 13.66 -4.83
CA GLU A 46 9.80 14.18 -3.52
C GLU A 46 11.29 13.92 -3.25
N ASP A 47 11.91 14.88 -2.58
CA ASP A 47 13.25 14.75 -2.02
C ASP A 47 13.29 13.68 -0.92
N VAL A 48 14.40 12.95 -0.88
CA VAL A 48 14.70 11.99 0.18
C VAL A 48 15.97 12.42 0.88
N GLY A 49 15.85 12.85 2.13
CA GLY A 49 16.98 13.31 2.93
C GLY A 49 16.89 12.83 4.37
N GLY A 50 18.00 12.94 5.07
CA GLY A 50 18.10 12.51 6.46
C GLY A 50 19.53 12.46 6.96
N SER A 51 19.68 11.89 8.15
CA SER A 51 20.97 11.68 8.80
C SER A 51 21.14 10.21 9.13
N LEU A 52 22.37 9.71 8.95
CA LEU A 52 22.78 8.37 9.34
C LEU A 52 23.53 8.46 10.66
N ILE A 53 23.13 7.69 11.66
CA ILE A 53 23.88 7.58 12.91
C ILE A 53 24.49 6.18 13.00
N ALA A 54 25.79 6.13 13.24
CA ALA A 54 26.51 4.90 13.55
C ALA A 54 27.05 4.96 14.98
N LEU A 55 26.62 4.01 15.83
CA LEU A 55 27.11 3.87 17.21
C LEU A 55 28.54 3.31 17.26
N PRO A 56 29.26 3.47 18.40
CA PRO A 56 30.64 3.01 18.53
C PRO A 56 30.64 1.48 18.46
N GLY A 57 31.41 0.93 17.53
CA GLY A 57 31.41 -0.51 17.23
C GLY A 57 31.36 -0.77 15.72
N GLU A 58 30.67 0.09 14.96
CA GLU A 58 30.66 0.04 13.49
C GLU A 58 31.67 1.02 12.88
N LEU A 59 31.80 2.19 13.49
CA LEU A 59 32.87 3.15 13.24
C LEU A 59 33.70 3.33 14.51
N THR A 60 34.90 3.87 14.36
CA THR A 60 35.78 4.19 15.48
C THR A 60 35.17 5.24 16.42
N GLU A 61 34.31 6.10 15.90
CA GLU A 61 33.64 7.18 16.61
C GLU A 61 32.15 7.25 16.25
N ASN A 62 31.36 7.83 17.14
CA ASN A 62 29.98 8.20 16.83
C ASN A 62 29.99 9.19 15.68
N THR A 63 29.49 8.75 14.53
CA THR A 63 29.49 9.58 13.32
C THR A 63 28.05 9.79 12.87
N SER A 64 27.72 11.05 12.60
CA SER A 64 26.49 11.45 11.91
C SER A 64 26.83 11.88 10.49
N ILE A 65 26.20 11.26 9.49
CA ILE A 65 26.40 11.60 8.08
C ILE A 65 25.07 12.00 7.48
N ASP A 66 24.98 13.25 7.03
CA ASP A 66 23.80 13.76 6.35
C ASP A 66 23.80 13.35 4.88
N PHE A 67 22.61 13.05 4.35
CA PHE A 67 22.41 12.76 2.95
C PHE A 67 21.15 13.46 2.44
N HIS A 68 21.16 13.80 1.15
CA HIS A 68 20.04 14.44 0.48
C HIS A 68 20.02 14.07 -0.99
N PHE A 69 18.90 13.52 -1.44
CA PHE A 69 18.62 13.17 -2.81
C PHE A 69 17.46 14.05 -3.30
N PRO A 70 17.73 15.06 -4.15
CA PRO A 70 16.69 15.92 -4.67
C PRO A 70 15.92 15.23 -5.82
N ASN A 71 14.63 15.55 -5.96
CA ASN A 71 13.77 15.13 -7.07
C ASN A 71 13.85 13.64 -7.41
N VAL A 72 13.71 12.77 -6.40
CA VAL A 72 13.84 11.32 -6.61
C VAL A 72 12.62 10.79 -7.34
N GLU A 73 12.81 10.23 -8.53
CA GLU A 73 11.76 9.57 -9.31
C GLU A 73 11.29 8.28 -8.61
N LYS A 74 9.99 8.19 -8.34
CA LYS A 74 9.32 7.06 -7.70
C LYS A 74 8.00 6.80 -8.45
N PRO A 75 8.08 6.35 -9.72
CA PRO A 75 6.93 6.33 -10.64
C PRO A 75 5.83 5.32 -10.28
N TYR A 76 6.12 4.39 -9.35
CA TYR A 76 5.21 3.32 -8.96
C TYR A 76 4.98 3.30 -7.45
N GLU A 77 3.75 3.01 -7.03
CA GLU A 77 3.38 2.79 -5.64
C GLU A 77 4.01 1.50 -5.07
N SER A 78 4.44 1.55 -3.80
CA SER A 78 4.95 0.38 -3.08
C SER A 78 3.87 -0.69 -2.99
N TYR A 79 4.23 -1.93 -3.34
CA TYR A 79 3.29 -3.05 -3.40
C TYR A 79 3.87 -4.31 -2.76
N ILE A 80 3.08 -4.98 -1.94
CA ILE A 80 3.40 -6.29 -1.37
C ILE A 80 2.25 -7.21 -1.73
N GLY A 81 2.47 -8.07 -2.72
CA GLY A 81 1.53 -9.11 -3.13
C GLY A 81 2.11 -10.50 -2.98
N ILE A 82 1.32 -11.50 -3.36
CA ILE A 82 1.63 -12.92 -3.17
C ILE A 82 2.87 -13.33 -3.98
N ASN A 83 2.93 -12.91 -5.25
CA ASN A 83 3.99 -13.32 -6.18
C ASN A 83 4.95 -12.19 -6.56
N VAL A 84 4.63 -10.95 -6.17
CA VAL A 84 5.36 -9.75 -6.59
C VAL A 84 5.45 -8.78 -5.42
N LYS A 85 6.67 -8.26 -5.19
CA LYS A 85 6.94 -7.21 -4.22
C LYS A 85 7.69 -6.07 -4.90
N LEU A 86 7.11 -4.87 -4.85
CA LEU A 86 7.72 -3.62 -5.28
C LEU A 86 8.03 -2.81 -4.02
N ARG A 87 9.32 -2.61 -3.73
CA ARG A 87 9.77 -1.83 -2.57
C ARG A 87 10.81 -0.79 -2.96
N TYR A 88 10.80 0.32 -2.26
CA TYR A 88 11.86 1.32 -2.26
C TYR A 88 12.57 1.28 -0.91
N PHE A 89 13.90 1.40 -0.93
CA PHE A 89 14.70 1.32 0.28
C PHE A 89 15.97 2.16 0.13
N LEU A 90 16.44 2.70 1.26
CA LEU A 90 17.75 3.29 1.39
C LEU A 90 18.73 2.19 1.81
N ARG A 91 19.91 2.16 1.20
CA ARG A 91 20.97 1.20 1.54
C ARG A 91 22.27 1.92 1.81
N LEU A 92 22.79 1.74 3.01
CA LEU A 92 24.16 2.12 3.37
C LEU A 92 25.06 0.90 3.23
N THR A 93 26.24 1.08 2.65
CA THR A 93 27.27 0.04 2.59
C THR A 93 28.59 0.62 3.09
N ILE A 94 29.06 0.12 4.22
CA ILE A 94 30.39 0.43 4.75
C ILE A 94 31.34 -0.62 4.20
N ILE A 95 32.22 -0.20 3.29
CA ILE A 95 33.21 -1.07 2.67
C ILE A 95 34.33 -1.33 3.69
N ARG A 96 34.62 -2.60 3.93
CA ARG A 96 35.69 -3.03 4.86
C ARG A 96 36.60 -4.06 4.21
N ARG A 97 37.74 -4.33 4.85
CA ARG A 97 38.76 -5.26 4.36
C ARG A 97 38.27 -6.71 4.24
N PHE A 98 37.39 -7.16 5.14
CA PHE A 98 36.94 -8.57 5.19
C PHE A 98 35.47 -8.74 4.83
N THR A 99 34.57 -8.01 5.50
CA THR A 99 33.12 -8.09 5.26
C THR A 99 32.50 -6.71 5.31
N ASN A 100 31.77 -6.34 4.25
CA ASN A 100 31.03 -5.09 4.22
C ASN A 100 29.86 -5.12 5.22
N THR A 101 29.62 -3.99 5.88
CA THR A 101 28.39 -3.80 6.66
C THR A 101 27.34 -3.17 5.76
N ILE A 102 26.17 -3.80 5.68
CA ILE A 102 25.03 -3.31 4.91
C ILE A 102 23.89 -3.04 5.87
N ALA A 103 23.33 -1.82 5.81
CA ALA A 103 22.13 -1.45 6.53
C ALA A 103 21.09 -0.95 5.53
N GLU A 104 19.85 -1.44 5.65
CA GLU A 104 18.75 -1.06 4.77
C GLU A 104 17.60 -0.45 5.57
N ARG A 105 16.94 0.55 5.00
CA ARG A 105 15.73 1.14 5.53
C ARG A 105 14.68 1.23 4.43
N ASP A 106 13.61 0.45 4.57
CA ASP A 106 12.47 0.49 3.66
C ASP A 106 11.70 1.82 3.82
N ILE A 107 11.23 2.35 2.70
CA ILE A 107 10.31 3.49 2.62
C ILE A 107 9.08 3.10 1.80
N CYS A 108 7.95 3.75 2.07
CA CYS A 108 6.73 3.51 1.33
C CYS A 108 6.46 4.65 0.34
N VAL A 109 6.15 4.31 -0.91
CA VAL A 109 5.73 5.26 -1.93
C VAL A 109 4.24 5.09 -2.16
N GLN A 110 3.49 6.18 -2.15
CA GLN A 110 2.07 6.21 -2.50
C GLN A 110 1.84 7.01 -3.78
N GLN A 111 0.89 6.58 -4.60
CA GLN A 111 0.46 7.34 -5.76
C GLN A 111 -0.87 8.02 -5.48
N LEU A 112 -0.91 9.35 -5.63
CA LEU A 112 -2.17 10.08 -5.58
C LEU A 112 -2.91 9.86 -6.89
N SER A 113 -4.02 9.12 -6.83
CA SER A 113 -4.92 8.98 -7.96
C SER A 113 -6.02 10.02 -7.87
N GLN A 114 -6.25 10.74 -8.96
CA GLN A 114 -7.48 11.51 -9.13
C GLN A 114 -8.53 10.59 -9.78
N TYR A 115 -9.59 10.27 -9.03
CA TYR A 115 -10.71 9.55 -9.62
C TYR A 115 -11.36 10.41 -10.70
N PRO A 116 -11.75 9.82 -11.84
CA PRO A 116 -12.52 10.56 -12.84
C PRO A 116 -13.82 11.07 -12.19
N GLU A 117 -14.13 12.36 -12.38
CA GLU A 117 -15.33 12.98 -11.79
C GLU A 117 -16.63 12.41 -12.36
N ILE A 118 -16.55 11.78 -13.54
CA ILE A 118 -17.67 11.15 -14.21
C ILE A 118 -17.87 9.74 -13.62
N ASN A 119 -18.66 9.67 -12.56
CA ASN A 119 -19.21 8.42 -12.05
C ASN A 119 -20.38 7.98 -12.95
N ASN A 120 -20.05 7.37 -14.09
CA ASN A 120 -21.05 6.61 -14.83
C ASN A 120 -21.62 5.55 -13.88
N LYS A 121 -22.94 5.54 -13.72
CA LYS A 121 -23.61 4.56 -12.86
C LYS A 121 -23.25 3.17 -13.39
N ILE A 122 -22.54 2.40 -12.57
CA ILE A 122 -22.24 1.00 -12.85
C ILE A 122 -23.58 0.27 -12.72
N GLU A 123 -24.26 0.08 -13.85
CA GLU A 123 -25.46 -0.73 -13.89
C GLU A 123 -25.04 -2.19 -13.86
N ASN A 124 -25.36 -2.87 -12.77
CA ASN A 124 -25.14 -4.30 -12.69
C ASN A 124 -25.98 -4.98 -13.78
N HIS A 125 -25.34 -5.79 -14.63
CA HIS A 125 -25.98 -6.46 -15.74
C HIS A 125 -27.23 -7.25 -15.31
N GLU A 126 -27.16 -7.90 -14.15
CA GLU A 126 -28.28 -8.63 -13.56
C GLU A 126 -29.45 -7.70 -13.22
N GLN A 127 -29.18 -6.54 -12.61
CA GLN A 127 -30.21 -5.54 -12.34
C GLN A 127 -30.84 -4.98 -13.62
N ARG A 128 -30.06 -4.88 -14.71
CA ARG A 128 -30.58 -4.46 -16.03
C ARG A 128 -31.53 -5.50 -16.61
N LEU A 129 -31.17 -6.79 -16.53
CA LEU A 129 -32.00 -7.89 -17.00
C LEU A 129 -33.30 -8.01 -16.19
N LEU A 130 -33.23 -7.93 -14.86
CA LEU A 130 -34.40 -7.94 -13.99
C LEU A 130 -35.36 -6.78 -14.33
N LYS A 131 -34.81 -5.60 -14.61
CA LYS A 131 -35.60 -4.44 -15.03
C LYS A 131 -36.27 -4.65 -16.40
N GLN A 132 -35.59 -5.29 -17.36
CA GLN A 132 -36.18 -5.66 -18.64
C GLN A 132 -37.31 -6.69 -18.47
N LEU A 133 -37.06 -7.75 -17.71
CA LEU A 133 -38.05 -8.78 -17.41
C LEU A 133 -39.29 -8.20 -16.73
N ASN A 134 -39.09 -7.33 -15.74
CA ASN A 134 -40.20 -6.68 -15.04
C ASN A 134 -41.02 -5.79 -16.00
N ASN A 135 -40.35 -5.03 -16.86
CA ASN A 135 -41.02 -4.23 -17.88
C ASN A 135 -41.83 -5.09 -18.88
N GLU A 136 -41.33 -6.28 -19.26
CA GLU A 136 -42.08 -7.22 -20.10
C GLU A 136 -43.28 -7.81 -19.36
N CYS A 137 -43.12 -8.28 -18.11
CA CYS A 137 -44.24 -8.79 -17.32
C CYS A 137 -45.37 -7.76 -17.18
N VAL A 138 -45.01 -6.49 -16.95
CA VAL A 138 -46.00 -5.39 -16.89
C VAL A 138 -46.73 -5.23 -18.23
N ARG A 139 -46.02 -5.24 -19.37
CA ARG A 139 -46.65 -5.13 -20.70
C ARG A 139 -47.59 -6.30 -20.98
N THR A 140 -47.14 -7.53 -20.74
CA THR A 140 -47.96 -8.72 -20.99
C THR A 140 -49.21 -8.76 -20.09
N SER A 141 -49.09 -8.30 -18.84
CA SER A 141 -50.25 -8.19 -17.93
C SER A 141 -51.31 -7.17 -18.39
N GLN A 142 -50.92 -6.17 -19.19
CA GLN A 142 -51.84 -5.20 -19.78
C GLN A 142 -52.54 -5.74 -21.03
N GLU A 143 -51.87 -6.61 -21.80
CA GLU A 143 -52.44 -7.30 -22.95
C GLU A 143 -53.42 -8.41 -22.55
N TYR A 144 -53.22 -9.03 -21.37
CA TYR A 144 -54.06 -10.13 -20.86
C TYR A 144 -54.61 -9.82 -19.45
N PRO A 145 -55.68 -9.00 -19.34
CA PRO A 145 -56.19 -8.52 -18.05
C PRO A 145 -56.68 -9.64 -17.11
N SER A 146 -57.16 -10.76 -17.66
CA SER A 146 -57.67 -11.89 -16.88
C SER A 146 -56.60 -12.66 -16.10
N HIS A 147 -55.32 -12.44 -16.40
CA HIS A 147 -54.18 -13.14 -15.77
C HIS A 147 -53.29 -12.20 -14.93
N GLN A 148 -53.73 -10.97 -14.65
CA GLN A 148 -52.92 -9.96 -13.95
C GLN A 148 -52.35 -10.42 -12.60
N GLU A 149 -53.14 -11.12 -11.79
CA GLU A 149 -52.71 -11.56 -10.46
C GLU A 149 -51.57 -12.60 -10.52
N GLU A 150 -51.56 -13.47 -11.53
CA GLU A 150 -50.52 -14.48 -11.73
C GLU A 150 -49.18 -13.83 -12.11
N PHE A 151 -49.22 -12.83 -13.00
CA PHE A 151 -48.03 -12.07 -13.40
C PHE A 151 -47.45 -11.24 -12.24
N GLN A 152 -48.30 -10.66 -11.39
CA GLN A 152 -47.85 -9.94 -10.20
C GLN A 152 -47.17 -10.86 -9.18
N GLN A 153 -47.71 -12.06 -8.94
CA GLN A 153 -47.10 -13.03 -8.03
C GLN A 153 -45.72 -13.50 -8.51
N ARG A 154 -45.57 -13.81 -9.80
CA ARG A 154 -44.28 -14.23 -10.37
C ARG A 154 -43.23 -13.12 -10.33
N SER A 155 -43.63 -11.87 -10.58
CA SER A 155 -42.73 -10.72 -10.45
C SER A 155 -42.24 -10.51 -9.01
N GLN A 156 -43.10 -10.73 -8.01
CA GLN A 156 -42.70 -10.64 -6.60
C GLN A 156 -41.74 -11.76 -6.20
N GLN A 157 -41.93 -12.98 -6.72
CA GLN A 157 -41.02 -14.10 -6.48
C GLN A 157 -39.62 -13.87 -7.07
N LEU A 158 -39.52 -13.22 -8.24
CA LEU A 158 -38.24 -12.87 -8.87
C LEU A 158 -37.48 -11.74 -8.15
N SER A 159 -38.18 -10.87 -7.42
CA SER A 159 -37.57 -9.78 -6.65
C SER A 159 -37.02 -10.23 -5.29
N ASN A 160 -37.45 -11.40 -4.79
CA ASN A 160 -37.13 -11.91 -3.46
C ASN A 160 -36.04 -13.01 -3.45
N ASN A 161 -35.57 -13.42 -4.63
CA ASN A 161 -34.37 -14.26 -4.81
C ASN A 161 -33.18 -13.39 -5.18
#